data_AF-A0A134C0F4-F1
#
_entry.id   AF-A0A134C0F4-F1
#
_cell.length_a   1.000
_cell.length_b   1.000
_cell.length_c   1.000
_cell.angle_alpha   90.00
_cell.angle_beta   90.00
_cell.angle_gamma   90.00
#
_symmetry.space_group_name_H-M   'P 1'
#
loop_
_entity.id
_entity.type
_entity.pdbx_description
1 polymer ?
#
loop_
_entity_poly.entity_id
_entity_poly.type
_entity_poly.pdbx_seq_one_letter_code
_entity_poly.pdbx_strand_id
1 'polypeptide(L)'
;MMNVGKLCHRYIRQSTFFIIGLSLLGLLVMQLSMLDEILYPILYSVIFSFVVEVVDALIWRRVALRAPESLPTFFIGVSGFRMLAALAFMFIYYLATDSDNMLAFLLVFMIYYFVLMTHHTIFFRKVMRG
;
A
#
# COMPACT_ATOMS: atom_id res chain seq x y z
N MET A 1 5.74 27.75 -5.90
CA MET A 1 6.21 26.41 -6.33
C MET A 1 5.85 25.39 -5.27
N MET A 2 4.93 24.47 -5.57
CA MET A 2 4.53 23.40 -4.65
C MET A 2 5.76 22.55 -4.30
N ASN A 3 6.15 22.50 -3.03
CA ASN A 3 7.35 21.76 -2.61
C ASN A 3 7.03 20.25 -2.64
N VAL A 4 7.25 19.63 -3.80
CA VAL A 4 7.03 18.20 -4.08
C VAL A 4 7.70 17.32 -3.02
N GLY A 5 8.87 17.72 -2.50
CA GLY A 5 9.55 17.01 -1.41
C GLY A 5 8.73 16.95 -0.12
N LYS A 6 8.16 18.09 0.32
CA LYS A 6 7.26 18.14 1.48
C LYS A 6 5.97 17.36 1.26
N LEU A 7 5.49 17.25 0.01
CA LEU A 7 4.26 16.53 -0.33
C LEU A 7 4.53 15.01 -0.34
N CYS A 8 5.63 14.56 -0.93
CA CYS A 8 6.14 13.18 -0.88
C CYS A 8 6.37 12.71 0.56
N HIS A 9 7.02 13.51 1.39
CA HIS A 9 7.22 13.15 2.80
C HIS A 9 5.90 13.05 3.58
N ARG A 10 4.95 13.95 3.33
CA ARG A 10 3.60 13.89 3.94
C ARG A 10 2.84 12.64 3.51
N TYR A 11 2.93 12.26 2.24
CA TYR A 11 2.31 11.06 1.71
C TYR A 11 2.84 9.81 2.43
N ILE A 12 4.16 9.59 2.40
CA ILE A 12 4.79 8.43 3.05
C ILE A 12 4.42 8.38 4.52
N ARG A 13 4.49 9.52 5.23
CA ARG A 13 4.13 9.58 6.64
C ARG A 13 2.68 9.18 6.89
N GLN A 14 1.74 9.65 6.08
CA GLN A 14 0.32 9.28 6.20
C GLN A 14 0.10 7.79 5.90
N SER A 15 0.68 7.27 4.82
CA SER A 15 0.60 5.84 4.48
C SER A 15 1.16 4.98 5.60
N THR A 16 2.30 5.36 6.20
CA THR A 16 2.87 4.67 7.36
C THR A 16 1.91 4.68 8.56
N PHE A 17 1.23 5.80 8.84
CA PHE A 17 0.23 5.83 9.91
C PHE A 17 -0.96 4.90 9.64
N PHE A 18 -1.44 4.79 8.40
CA PHE A 18 -2.47 3.83 8.03
C PHE A 18 -2.00 2.39 8.22
N ILE A 19 -0.78 2.07 7.77
CA ILE A 19 -0.18 0.73 7.93
C ILE A 19 -0.05 0.37 9.43
N ILE A 20 0.48 1.28 10.25
CA ILE A 20 0.61 1.08 11.70
C ILE A 20 -0.78 0.90 12.33
N GLY A 21 -1.74 1.75 11.99
CA GLY A 21 -3.11 1.66 12.52
C GLY A 21 -3.78 0.32 12.19
N LEU A 22 -3.68 -0.13 10.94
CA LEU A 22 -4.18 -1.44 10.51
C LEU A 22 -3.45 -2.60 11.19
N SER A 23 -2.14 -2.47 11.41
CA SER A 23 -1.34 -3.49 12.10
C SER A 23 -1.77 -3.63 13.55
N LEU A 24 -1.93 -2.52 14.25
CA LEU A 24 -2.40 -2.52 15.64
C LEU A 24 -3.81 -3.07 15.76
N LEU A 25 -4.72 -2.72 14.84
CA LEU A 25 -6.07 -3.28 14.81
C LEU A 25 -6.05 -4.80 14.53
N GLY A 26 -5.24 -5.24 13.57
CA GLY A 26 -5.08 -6.67 13.25
C GLY A 26 -4.52 -7.47 14.43
N LEU A 27 -3.50 -6.96 15.11
CA LEU A 27 -2.92 -7.59 16.30
C LEU A 27 -3.90 -7.60 17.49
N LEU A 28 -4.73 -6.56 17.63
CA LEU A 28 -5.78 -6.53 18.64
C LEU A 28 -6.84 -7.61 18.36
N VAL A 29 -7.27 -7.76 17.10
CA VAL A 29 -8.20 -8.84 16.70
C VAL A 29 -7.58 -10.22 16.93
N MET A 30 -6.30 -10.40 16.60
CA MET A 30 -5.56 -11.63 16.87
C MET A 30 -5.65 -12.01 18.35
N GLN A 31 -5.38 -11.05 19.24
CA GLN A 31 -5.35 -11.25 20.68
C GLN A 31 -6.75 -11.45 21.30
N LEU A 32 -7.78 -10.76 20.80
CA LEU A 32 -9.15 -10.90 21.31
C LEU A 32 -9.86 -12.16 20.80
N SER A 33 -9.53 -12.61 19.59
CA SER A 33 -10.17 -13.77 18.96
C SER A 33 -9.35 -15.06 19.06
N MET A 34 -8.17 -15.02 19.69
CA MET A 34 -7.23 -16.16 19.80
C MET A 34 -6.86 -16.75 18.43
N LEU A 35 -6.72 -15.89 17.42
CA LEU A 35 -6.45 -16.27 16.03
C LEU A 35 -4.95 -16.15 15.71
N ASP A 36 -4.09 -16.92 16.37
CA ASP A 36 -2.63 -16.80 16.21
C ASP A 36 -2.14 -16.96 14.75
N GLU A 37 -2.96 -17.58 13.90
CA GLU A 37 -2.71 -17.81 12.48
C GLU A 37 -2.68 -16.52 11.63
N ILE A 38 -3.19 -15.38 12.11
CA ILE A 38 -3.24 -14.13 11.32
C ILE A 38 -1.97 -13.27 11.41
N LEU A 39 -0.97 -13.67 12.21
CA LEU A 39 0.28 -12.91 12.35
C LEU A 39 1.05 -12.81 11.02
N TYR A 40 1.25 -13.92 10.32
CA TYR A 40 1.94 -13.94 9.03
C TYR A 40 1.18 -13.15 7.96
N PRO A 41 -0.15 -13.31 7.81
CA PRO A 41 -0.97 -12.43 7.00
C PRO A 41 -0.74 -10.93 7.22
N ILE A 42 -0.69 -10.49 8.47
CA ILE A 42 -0.41 -9.09 8.81
C ILE A 42 1.00 -8.72 8.38
N LEU A 43 2.01 -9.53 8.70
CA LEU A 43 3.41 -9.25 8.39
C LEU A 43 3.65 -9.06 6.89
N TYR A 44 3.19 -10.00 6.05
CA TYR A 44 3.36 -9.90 4.60
C TYR A 44 2.58 -8.74 3.99
N SER A 45 1.38 -8.44 4.52
CA SER A 45 0.59 -7.28 4.09
C SER A 45 1.29 -5.96 4.40
N VAL A 46 1.92 -5.83 5.57
CA VAL A 46 2.71 -4.66 5.98
C VAL A 46 3.91 -4.47 5.04
N ILE A 47 4.67 -5.53 4.79
CA ILE A 47 5.86 -5.48 3.93
C ILE A 47 5.49 -5.00 2.53
N PHE A 48 4.52 -5.67 1.90
CA PHE A 48 4.07 -5.31 0.56
C PHE A 48 3.57 -3.86 0.50
N SER A 49 2.67 -3.50 1.42
CA SER A 49 2.08 -2.17 1.50
C SER A 49 3.12 -1.08 1.63
N PHE A 50 4.07 -1.25 2.55
CA PHE A 50 5.11 -0.27 2.80
C PHE A 50 6.03 -0.09 1.59
N VAL A 51 6.44 -1.19 0.97
CA VAL A 51 7.30 -1.16 -0.23
C VAL A 51 6.62 -0.41 -1.36
N VAL A 52 5.36 -0.76 -1.68
CA VAL A 52 4.60 -0.14 -2.76
C VAL A 52 4.43 1.36 -2.51
N GLU A 53 3.98 1.75 -1.30
CA GLU A 53 3.71 3.14 -0.96
C GLU A 53 4.98 4.02 -1.03
N VAL A 54 6.12 3.50 -0.58
CA VAL A 54 7.41 4.21 -0.66
C VAL A 54 7.89 4.31 -2.11
N VAL A 55 7.86 3.21 -2.86
CA VAL A 55 8.31 3.19 -4.27
C VAL A 55 7.45 4.16 -5.11
N ASP A 56 6.14 4.11 -4.97
CA ASP A 56 5.21 5.00 -5.67
C ASP A 56 5.49 6.46 -5.34
N ALA A 57 5.68 6.80 -4.06
CA ALA A 57 5.98 8.16 -3.63
C ALA A 57 7.32 8.68 -4.17
N LEU A 58 8.33 7.82 -4.23
CA LEU A 58 9.66 8.17 -4.74
C LEU A 58 9.66 8.35 -6.26
N ILE A 59 9.01 7.45 -7.00
CA ILE A 59 8.88 7.58 -8.46
C ILE A 59 8.07 8.83 -8.78
N TRP A 60 6.94 9.05 -8.10
CA TRP A 60 6.15 10.26 -8.25
C TRP A 60 6.99 11.52 -8.04
N ARG A 61 7.76 11.59 -6.95
CA ARG A 61 8.66 12.72 -6.67
C ARG A 61 9.66 12.93 -7.82
N ARG A 62 10.24 11.86 -8.35
CA ARG A 62 11.19 11.97 -9.48
C ARG A 62 10.52 12.48 -10.75
N VAL A 63 9.35 11.94 -11.10
CA VAL A 63 8.57 12.37 -12.28
C VAL A 63 8.17 13.83 -12.15
N ALA A 64 7.63 14.24 -11.01
CA ALA A 64 7.25 15.63 -10.76
C ALA A 64 8.42 16.63 -10.85
N LEU A 65 9.65 16.21 -10.53
CA LEU A 65 10.83 17.08 -10.59
C LEU A 65 11.50 17.09 -11.97
N ARG A 66 11.46 15.99 -12.72
CA ARG A 66 12.20 15.83 -13.99
C ARG A 66 11.34 15.89 -15.25
N ALA A 67 10.08 15.47 -15.15
CA ALA A 67 9.16 15.34 -16.27
C ALA A 67 7.70 15.55 -15.80
N PRO A 68 7.35 16.78 -15.37
CA PRO A 68 6.00 17.08 -14.84
C PRO A 68 4.89 16.81 -15.86
N GLU A 69 5.17 16.97 -17.15
CA GLU A 69 4.24 16.66 -18.26
C GLU A 69 3.82 15.18 -18.29
N SER A 70 4.63 14.28 -17.71
CA SER A 70 4.35 12.84 -17.64
C SER A 70 3.55 12.43 -16.40
N LEU A 71 3.17 13.37 -15.52
CA LEU A 71 2.37 13.08 -14.31
C LEU A 71 1.04 12.38 -14.62
N PRO A 72 0.24 12.80 -15.63
CA PRO A 72 -1.02 12.12 -15.95
C PRO A 72 -0.79 10.65 -16.34
N THR A 73 0.21 10.38 -17.19
CA THR A 73 0.58 9.02 -17.61
C THR A 73 1.05 8.18 -16.43
N PHE A 74 1.85 8.76 -15.54
CA PHE A 74 2.30 8.10 -14.31
C PHE A 74 1.11 7.67 -13.44
N PHE A 75 0.12 8.54 -13.21
CA PHE A 75 -1.04 8.19 -12.38
C PHE A 75 -1.91 7.09 -12.98
N ILE A 76 -2.06 7.05 -14.30
CA ILE A 76 -2.78 5.95 -14.97
C ILE A 76 -1.97 4.65 -14.85
N GLY A 77 -0.66 4.70 -15.09
CA GLY A 77 0.21 3.52 -15.09
C GLY A 77 0.40 2.88 -13.72
N VAL A 78 0.59 3.69 -12.67
CA VAL A 78 0.88 3.22 -11.30
C VAL A 78 -0.29 2.45 -10.71
N SER A 79 -1.52 2.89 -10.95
CA SER A 79 -2.72 2.21 -10.46
C SER A 79 -2.82 0.78 -11.00
N GLY A 80 -2.61 0.60 -12.31
CA GLY A 80 -2.61 -0.72 -12.95
C GLY A 80 -1.42 -1.58 -12.52
N PHE A 81 -0.23 -0.99 -12.43
CA PHE A 81 0.97 -1.69 -11.98
C PHE A 81 0.84 -2.20 -10.55
N ARG A 82 0.27 -1.40 -9.65
CA ARG A 82 0.02 -1.79 -8.25
C ARG A 82 -0.87 -3.02 -8.15
N MET A 83 -1.93 -3.08 -8.95
CA MET A 83 -2.82 -4.24 -8.98
C MET A 83 -2.08 -5.50 -9.45
N LEU A 84 -1.29 -5.39 -10.52
CA LEU A 84 -0.48 -6.52 -11.02
C LEU A 84 0.57 -6.95 -10.00
N ALA A 85 1.22 -6.01 -9.32
CA ALA A 85 2.17 -6.29 -8.25
C ALA A 85 1.50 -7.01 -7.07
N ALA A 86 0.28 -6.61 -6.70
CA ALA A 86 -0.51 -7.27 -5.66
C ALA A 86 -0.86 -8.71 -6.07
N LEU A 87 -1.33 -8.93 -7.30
CA LEU A 87 -1.63 -10.26 -7.82
C LEU A 87 -0.39 -11.15 -7.88
N ALA A 88 0.74 -10.63 -8.36
CA ALA A 88 2.01 -11.35 -8.37
C ALA A 88 2.47 -11.71 -6.96
N PHE A 89 2.33 -10.79 -6.01
CA PHE A 89 2.69 -11.03 -4.61
C PHE A 89 1.81 -12.12 -3.98
N MET A 90 0.49 -12.07 -4.20
CA MET A 90 -0.44 -13.12 -3.76
C MET A 90 -0.08 -14.48 -4.38
N PHE A 91 0.25 -14.50 -5.67
CA PHE A 91 0.63 -15.72 -6.37
C PHE A 91 1.94 -16.31 -5.83
N ILE A 92 2.95 -15.47 -5.56
CA ILE A 92 4.20 -15.90 -4.94
C ILE A 92 3.94 -16.44 -3.53
N TYR A 93 3.12 -15.75 -2.74
CA TYR A 93 2.75 -16.20 -1.39
C TYR A 93 2.06 -17.57 -1.42
N TYR A 94 1.17 -17.80 -2.40
CA TYR A 94 0.51 -19.08 -2.63
C TYR A 94 1.48 -20.20 -3.00
N LEU A 95 2.47 -19.93 -3.85
CA LEU A 95 3.47 -20.94 -4.21
C LEU A 95 4.48 -21.22 -3.09
N ALA A 96 4.76 -20.22 -2.24
CA ALA A 96 5.79 -20.31 -1.21
C ALA A 96 5.28 -20.89 0.12
N THR A 97 3.96 -20.98 0.30
CA THR A 97 3.36 -21.35 1.59
C THR A 97 2.34 -22.47 1.40
N ASP A 98 2.54 -23.61 2.07
CA ASP A 98 1.55 -24.71 2.16
C ASP A 98 0.37 -24.37 3.10
N SER A 99 0.05 -23.09 3.26
CA SER A 99 -0.90 -22.61 4.26
C SER A 99 -2.32 -22.99 3.88
N ASP A 100 -2.93 -23.85 4.71
CA ASP A 100 -4.37 -24.18 4.67
C ASP A 100 -5.28 -22.93 4.82
N ASN A 101 -4.72 -21.79 5.23
CA ASN A 101 -5.46 -20.58 5.54
C ASN A 101 -5.16 -19.40 4.58
N MET A 102 -5.04 -19.71 3.28
CA MET A 102 -4.90 -18.72 2.21
C MET A 102 -5.99 -17.64 2.25
N LEU A 103 -7.23 -18.01 2.62
CA LEU A 103 -8.34 -17.08 2.75
C LEU A 103 -8.07 -16.01 3.81
N ALA A 104 -7.46 -16.38 4.95
CA ALA A 104 -7.10 -15.41 5.99
C ALA A 104 -6.06 -14.40 5.45
N PHE A 105 -5.05 -14.88 4.72
CA PHE A 105 -4.09 -14.00 4.04
C PHE A 105 -4.78 -13.04 3.08
N LEU A 106 -5.62 -13.55 2.17
CA LEU A 106 -6.31 -12.74 1.18
C LEU A 106 -7.19 -11.66 1.83
N LEU A 107 -7.95 -12.01 2.87
CA LEU A 107 -8.84 -11.08 3.57
C LEU A 107 -8.04 -9.97 4.27
N VAL A 108 -7.00 -10.32 5.02
CA VAL A 108 -6.14 -9.33 5.68
C VAL A 108 -5.47 -8.43 4.64
N PHE A 109 -4.89 -9.01 3.60
CA PHE A 109 -4.22 -8.27 2.54
C PHE A 109 -5.16 -7.31 1.81
N MET A 110 -6.40 -7.74 1.51
CA MET A 110 -7.40 -6.89 0.86
C MET A 110 -7.72 -5.64 1.70
N ILE A 111 -7.81 -5.76 3.02
CA ILE A 111 -8.07 -4.61 3.89
C ILE A 111 -6.95 -3.57 3.75
N TYR A 112 -5.68 -4.01 3.83
CA TYR A 112 -4.53 -3.11 3.62
C TYR A 112 -4.56 -2.47 2.24
N TYR A 113 -4.76 -3.28 1.21
CA TYR A 113 -4.78 -2.84 -0.18
C TYR A 113 -5.84 -1.76 -0.40
N PHE A 114 -7.09 -1.98 0.02
CA PHE A 114 -8.18 -1.03 -0.24
C PHE A 114 -8.05 0.27 0.57
N VAL A 115 -7.62 0.20 1.82
CA VAL A 115 -7.42 1.40 2.66
C VAL A 115 -6.34 2.28 2.05
N LEU A 116 -5.20 1.70 1.66
CA LEU A 116 -4.09 2.44 1.05
C LEU A 116 -4.42 2.91 -0.36
N MET A 117 -5.12 2.11 -1.17
CA MET A 117 -5.61 2.53 -2.47
C MET A 117 -6.56 3.74 -2.38
N THR A 118 -7.42 3.74 -1.37
CA THR A 118 -8.34 4.86 -1.09
C THR A 118 -7.56 6.10 -0.66
N HIS A 119 -6.59 5.96 0.25
CA HIS A 119 -5.71 7.06 0.66
C HIS A 119 -4.95 7.64 -0.52
N HIS A 120 -4.33 6.79 -1.36
CA HIS A 120 -3.63 7.18 -2.58
C HIS A 120 -4.54 8.02 -3.49
N THR A 121 -5.72 7.49 -3.81
CA THR A 121 -6.68 8.16 -4.71
C THR A 121 -7.12 9.51 -4.16
N ILE A 122 -7.42 9.60 -2.86
CA ILE A 122 -7.86 10.85 -2.22
C ILE A 122 -6.71 11.87 -2.16
N PHE A 123 -5.51 11.44 -1.79
CA PHE A 123 -4.34 12.30 -1.69
C PHE A 123 -4.01 12.91 -3.05
N PHE A 124 -3.87 12.09 -4.08
CA PHE A 124 -3.51 12.57 -5.42
C PHE A 124 -4.61 13.39 -6.07
N ARG A 125 -5.88 13.06 -5.84
CA ARG A 125 -7.00 13.92 -6.26
C ARG A 125 -6.91 15.32 -5.64
N LYS A 126 -6.52 15.43 -4.37
CA LYS A 126 -6.32 16.74 -3.72
C LYS A 126 -5.11 17.49 -4.29
N VAL A 127 -4.01 16.78 -4.55
CA VAL A 127 -2.80 17.35 -5.15
C VAL A 127 -3.03 17.86 -6.57
N MET A 128 -3.87 17.19 -7.37
CA MET A 128 -4.18 17.63 -8.74
C MET A 128 -5.18 18.79 -8.80
N ARG A 129 -5.93 19.07 -7.73
CA ARG A 129 -6.97 20.11 -7.68
C ARG A 129 -6.50 21.44 -7.10
N GLY A 130 -5.38 21.46 -6.37
CA GLY A 130 -4.83 22.66 -5.72
C GLY A 130 -3.50 23.08 -6.33
#